data_AF-A0A8S9FC07-F1
#
_entry.id   AF-A0A8S9FC07-F1
#
_cell.length_a   1.000
_cell.length_b   1.000
_cell.length_c   1.000
_cell.angle_alpha   90.00
_cell.angle_beta   90.00
_cell.angle_gamma   90.00
#
_symmetry.space_group_name_H-M   'P 1'
#
loop_
_entity.id
_entity.type
_entity.pdbx_description
1 polymer ?
#
loop_
_entity_poly.entity_id
_entity_poly.type
_entity_poly.pdbx_seq_one_letter_code
_entity_poly.pdbx_strand_id
1 'polypeptide(L)' 'MYLQCYINEKGDKVYTTKKESPLGLATESAHPARFSPDDKYSKERVTLKKRFGLLPIQGAPVKY' A
#
# COMPACT_ATOMS: atom_id res chain seq x y z
N MET A 1 -1.75 -11.49 -9.15
CA MET A 1 -2.86 -11.97 -8.31
C MET A 1 -4.17 -11.36 -8.78
N TYR A 2 -5.26 -12.13 -8.74
CA TYR A 2 -6.55 -11.70 -9.27
C TYR A 2 -7.34 -10.81 -8.30
N LEU A 3 -7.15 -10.98 -7.00
CA LEU A 3 -7.85 -10.21 -5.99
C LEU A 3 -7.38 -8.74 -6.01
N GLN A 4 -8.33 -7.85 -6.25
CA GLN A 4 -8.17 -6.40 -6.19
C GLN A 4 -8.96 -5.83 -5.02
N CYS A 5 -8.69 -4.59 -4.65
CA CYS A 5 -9.47 -3.82 -3.69
C CYS A 5 -9.55 -2.34 -4.07
N TYR A 6 -10.56 -1.67 -3.54
CA TYR A 6 -10.66 -0.21 -3.49
C TYR A 6 -11.15 0.23 -2.10
N ILE A 7 -10.96 1.50 -1.78
CA ILE A 7 -11.41 2.09 -0.51
C ILE A 7 -12.78 2.74 -0.75
N ASN A 8 -13.78 2.37 0.05
CA ASN A 8 -15.11 2.98 -0.01
C ASN A 8 -15.14 4.35 0.72
N GLU A 9 -16.26 5.06 0.65
CA GLU A 9 -16.45 6.35 1.34
C GLU A 9 -16.33 6.25 2.87
N LYS A 10 -16.52 5.06 3.45
CA LYS A 10 -16.38 4.79 4.88
C LYS A 10 -14.93 4.50 5.29
N GLY A 11 -14.01 4.36 4.32
CA GLY A 11 -12.61 3.99 4.55
C GLY A 11 -12.34 2.48 4.59
N ASP A 12 -13.33 1.63 4.33
CA ASP A 12 -13.17 0.17 4.29
C ASP A 12 -12.61 -0.31 2.95
N LYS A 13 -11.82 -1.38 3.00
CA LYS A 13 -11.35 -2.08 1.80
C LYS A 13 -12.45 -3.01 1.28
N VAL A 14 -12.93 -2.75 0.07
CA VAL A 14 -13.88 -3.61 -0.63
C VAL A 14 -13.14 -4.44 -1.66
N TYR A 15 -13.22 -5.77 -1.54
CA TYR A 15 -12.55 -6.71 -2.42
C TYR A 15 -13.35 -7.01 -3.69
N THR A 16 -12.65 -7.17 -4.80
CA THR A 16 -13.25 -7.47 -6.11
C THR A 16 -12.24 -8.15 -7.02
N THR A 17 -12.72 -8.83 -8.06
CA THR A 17 -11.88 -9.33 -9.17
C THR A 17 -11.85 -8.36 -10.36
N LYS A 18 -12.71 -7.34 -10.35
CA LYS A 18 -12.78 -6.31 -11.39
C LYS A 18 -11.59 -5.36 -11.32
N LYS A 19 -11.19 -4.83 -12.48
CA LYS A 19 -10.12 -3.83 -12.62
C LYS A 19 -10.58 -2.39 -12.35
N GLU A 20 -11.89 -2.19 -12.25
CA GLU A 20 -12.52 -0.90 -12.03
C GLU A 20 -13.47 -0.98 -10.83
N SER A 21 -13.48 0.09 -10.05
CA SER A 21 -14.40 0.33 -8.95
C SER A 21 -15.77 0.79 -9.49
N PRO A 22 -16.83 0.78 -8.66
CA PRO A 22 -18.15 1.28 -9.08
C PRO A 22 -18.16 2.74 -9.55
N LEU A 23 -17.15 3.53 -9.16
CA LEU A 23 -16.96 4.92 -9.57
C LEU A 23 -16.08 5.08 -10.83
N GLY A 24 -15.69 3.97 -11.47
CA GLY A 24 -14.81 3.97 -12.65
C GLY A 24 -13.32 4.17 -12.35
N LEU A 25 -12.93 4.27 -11.07
CA LEU A 25 -11.51 4.34 -10.68
C LEU A 25 -10.84 2.97 -10.76
N ALA A 26 -9.56 2.93 -11.13
CA ALA A 26 -8.78 1.69 -11.16
C ALA A 26 -8.66 1.06 -9.77
N THR A 27 -8.79 -0.27 -9.69
CA THR A 27 -8.61 -1.02 -8.44
C THR A 27 -7.14 -1.37 -8.21
N GLU A 28 -6.76 -1.51 -6.95
CA GLU A 28 -5.39 -1.84 -6.54
C GLU A 28 -5.27 -3.33 -6.17
N SER A 29 -4.06 -3.88 -6.24
CA SER A 29 -3.80 -5.25 -5.77
C SER A 29 -4.10 -5.38 -4.28
N ALA A 30 -4.91 -6.36 -3.91
CA ALA A 30 -5.20 -6.67 -2.50
C ALA A 30 -3.98 -7.23 -1.74
N HIS A 31 -2.91 -7.56 -2.44
CA HIS A 31 -1.73 -8.22 -1.91
C HIS A 31 -0.53 -7.27 -1.91
N PRO A 32 0.32 -7.33 -0.86
CA PRO A 32 1.53 -6.52 -0.78
C PRO A 32 2.55 -6.91 -1.86
N ALA A 33 3.46 -5.98 -2.16
CA ALA A 33 4.61 -6.27 -3.02
C ALA A 33 5.49 -7.37 -2.38
N ARG A 34 6.03 -8.27 -3.22
CA ARG A 34 6.90 -9.36 -2.78
C ARG A 34 8.20 -8.78 -2.20
N PHE A 35 8.64 -9.32 -1.07
CA PHE A 35 9.98 -9.04 -0.54
C PHE A 35 11.06 -9.68 -1.42
N SER A 36 12.12 -8.92 -1.72
CA SER A 36 13.30 -9.42 -2.42
C SER A 36 14.55 -9.02 -1.62
N PRO A 37 15.46 -9.96 -1.33
CA PRO A 37 16.71 -9.63 -0.66
C PRO A 37 17.61 -8.75 -1.54
N ASP A 38 17.60 -8.99 -2.86
CA ASP A 38 18.42 -8.26 -3.84
C ASP A 38 17.78 -6.96 -4.35
N ASP A 39 16.93 -6.33 -3.53
CA ASP A 39 16.22 -5.12 -3.92
C ASP A 39 17.17 -3.92 -4.04
N LYS A 40 17.59 -3.66 -5.28
CA LYS A 40 18.47 -2.55 -5.68
C LYS A 40 17.92 -1.17 -5.30
N TYR A 41 16.60 -1.02 -5.16
CA TYR A 41 15.95 0.26 -4.88
C TYR A 41 15.56 0.45 -3.40
N SER A 42 16.13 -0.38 -2.52
CA SER A 42 15.84 -0.32 -1.08
C SER A 42 16.20 1.03 -0.46
N LYS A 43 17.34 1.61 -0.85
CA LYS A 43 17.81 2.92 -0.35
C LYS A 43 16.86 4.04 -0.76
N GLU A 44 16.42 4.06 -2.01
CA GLU A 44 15.52 5.02 -2.61
C GLU A 44 14.13 4.97 -1.96
N ARG A 45 13.64 3.76 -1.68
CA ARG A 45 12.38 3.58 -0.95
C ARG A 45 12.47 4.17 0.46
N VAL A 46 13.57 3.94 1.18
CA VAL A 46 13.75 4.48 2.54
C VAL A 46 13.86 6.00 2.52
N THR A 47 14.64 6.58 1.59
CA THR A 47 14.78 8.04 1.49
C THR A 47 13.46 8.71 1.12
N LEU A 48 12.67 8.12 0.22
CA LEU A 48 11.32 8.61 -0.11
C LEU A 48 10.40 8.58 1.11
N LYS A 49 10.32 7.45 1.83
CA LYS A 49 9.51 7.35 3.04
C LYS A 49 9.92 8.40 4.10
N LYS A 50 11.23 8.62 4.27
CA LYS A 50 11.75 9.62 5.22
C LYS A 50 11.29 11.03 4.87
N ARG A 51 11.29 11.41 3.58
CA ARG A 51 10.87 12.74 3.11
C ARG A 51 9.41 13.04 3.43
N PHE A 52 8.54 12.03 3.37
CA PHE A 52 7.11 12.16 3.65
C PHE A 52 6.72 11.82 5.10
N GLY A 53 7.69 11.59 6.00
CA GLY A 53 7.38 11.27 7.41
C GLY A 53 6.72 9.89 7.60
N LEU A 54 6.87 8.97 6.64
CA LEU A 54 6.18 7.68 6.61
C LEU A 54 6.98 6.52 7.26
N LEU A 55 8.16 6.79 7.82
CA LEU A 55 8.91 5.76 8.52
C LEU A 55 8.29 5.51 9.90
N PRO A 56 8.10 4.24 10.33
CA PRO A 56 7.57 3.94 11.66
C PRO A 56 8.38 4.56 12.80
N ILE A 57 9.70 4.70 12.61
CA ILE A 57 10.63 5.30 13.57
C ILE A 57 10.51 6.82 13.71
N GLN A 58 9.78 7.51 12.82
CA GLN A 58 9.55 8.95 12.92
C GLN A 58 8.37 9.29 13.84
N GLY A 59 7.50 8.32 14.13
CA GLY A 59 6.34 8.48 15.00
C GLY A 59 6.60 8.11 16.46
N ALA A 60 5.58 8.29 17.30
CA ALA A 60 5.58 7.74 18.64
C ALA A 60 5.71 6.20 18.59
N PRO A 61 6.38 5.56 19.57
CA PRO A 61 6.52 4.11 19.60
C PRO A 61 5.15 3.44 19.60
N VAL A 62 5.00 2.40 18.77
CA VAL A 62 3.78 1.58 18.73
C VAL A 62 3.60 0.94 20.12
N LYS A 63 2.50 1.28 20.80
CA LYS A 63 2.09 0.62 22.04
C LYS A 63 1.31 -0.64 21.67
N TYR A 64 1.76 -1.78 22.18
CA TYR A 64 1.09 -3.08 22.06
C TYR A 64 0.21 -3.34 23.28
#